data_AF-A0A852TGB1-F1
#
_entry.id   AF-A0A852TGB1-F1
#
_cell.length_a   1.000
_cell.length_b   1.000
_cell.length_c   1.000
_cell.angle_alpha   90.00
_cell.angle_beta   90.00
_cell.angle_gamma   90.00
#
_symmetry.space_group_name_H-M   'P 1'
#
loop_
_entity.id
_entity.type
_entity.pdbx_description
1 polymer ?
#
loop_
_entity_poly.entity_id
_entity_poly.type
_entity_poly.pdbx_seq_one_letter_code
_entity_poly.pdbx_strand_id
1 'polypeptide(L)' 'MNRKIAISLFSLFLFLAWLLWGIYVSTGEEWLTVLYIEQTSEDTFVARVSDIKVLIGAIASILIGFTLYLISRKK' A
#
# COMPACT_ATOMS: atom_id res chain seq x y z
N MET A 1 20.82 -8.75 -12.90
CA MET A 1 20.32 -7.64 -12.05
C MET A 1 20.86 -7.84 -10.63
N ASN A 2 21.34 -6.80 -9.96
CA ASN A 2 21.83 -6.92 -8.58
C ASN A 2 20.68 -7.37 -7.66
N ARG A 3 20.89 -8.44 -6.88
CA ARG A 3 19.85 -9.08 -6.05
C ARG A 3 19.18 -8.10 -5.09
N LYS A 4 19.94 -7.12 -4.59
CA LYS A 4 19.44 -6.02 -3.75
C LYS A 4 18.45 -5.12 -4.49
N ILE A 5 18.77 -4.77 -5.74
CA ILE A 5 17.92 -3.93 -6.60
C ILE A 5 16.62 -4.67 -6.93
N ALA A 6 16.70 -5.98 -7.20
CA ALA A 6 15.53 -6.80 -7.46
C ALA A 6 14.55 -6.84 -6.27
N ILE A 7 15.06 -7.00 -5.05
CA ILE A 7 14.22 -7.03 -3.84
C ILE A 7 13.58 -5.67 -3.56
N SER A 8 14.33 -4.58 -3.76
CA SER A 8 13.79 -3.23 -3.61
C SER A 8 12.69 -2.92 -4.62
N LEU A 9 12.90 -3.26 -5.90
CA LEU A 9 11.89 -3.09 -6.95
C LEU A 9 10.64 -3.95 -6.68
N PHE A 10 10.83 -5.19 -6.22
CA PHE A 10 9.71 -6.07 -5.90
C PHE A 10 8.87 -5.56 -4.72
N SER A 11 9.52 -5.08 -3.66
CA SER A 11 8.84 -4.47 -2.51
C SER A 11 8.08 -3.20 -2.91
N LEU A 12 8.67 -2.35 -3.74
CA LEU A 12 8.00 -1.17 -4.30
C LEU A 12 6.79 -1.55 -5.16
N PHE A 13 6.94 -2.58 -6.00
CA PHE A 13 5.86 -3.09 -6.84
C PHE A 13 4.69 -3.61 -5.99
N LEU A 14 4.97 -4.38 -4.94
CA LEU A 14 3.94 -4.86 -4.01
C LEU A 14 3.20 -3.70 -3.34
N PHE A 15 3.92 -2.67 -2.90
CA PHE A 15 3.31 -1.48 -2.32
C PHE A 15 2.38 -0.78 -3.30
N LEU A 16 2.83 -0.55 -4.54
CA LEU A 16 2.05 0.11 -5.58
C LEU A 16 0.82 -0.71 -5.98
N ALA A 17 0.96 -2.03 -6.11
CA ALA A 17 -0.14 -2.93 -6.42
C ALA A 17 -1.21 -2.92 -5.32
N TRP A 18 -0.79 -2.95 -4.05
CA TRP A 18 -1.70 -2.85 -2.91
C TRP A 18 -2.40 -1.49 -2.85
N LEU A 19 -1.67 -0.40 -3.10
CA LEU A 19 -2.21 0.95 -3.09
C LEU A 19 -3.24 1.15 -4.21
N LEU A 20 -2.94 0.67 -5.43
CA LEU A 20 -3.89 0.64 -6.55
C LEU A 20 -5.15 -0.13 -6.19
N TRP A 21 -5.01 -1.32 -5.60
CA TRP A 21 -6.15 -2.13 -5.17
C TRP A 21 -7.00 -1.40 -4.12
N GLY A 22 -6.35 -0.83 -3.09
CA GLY A 22 -7.02 -0.14 -2.00
C GLY A 22 -7.66 1.20 -2.38
N ILE A 23 -7.36 1.74 -3.57
CA ILE A 23 -8.03 2.91 -4.16
C ILE A 23 -9.16 2.50 -5.11
N TYR A 24 -8.91 1.56 -6.03
CA TYR A 24 -9.83 1.27 -7.15
C TYR A 24 -10.81 0.15 -6.89
N VAL A 25 -10.40 -0.89 -6.16
CA VAL A 25 -11.19 -2.13 -6.03
C VAL A 25 -12.06 -2.09 -4.78
N SER A 26 -11.63 -1.33 -3.78
CA SER A 26 -12.16 -1.44 -2.44
C SER A 26 -13.21 -0.36 -2.16
N THR A 27 -14.39 -0.78 -1.69
CA THR A 27 -15.50 0.09 -1.31
C THR A 27 -15.19 0.78 0.02
N GLY A 28 -15.63 2.03 0.22
CA GLY A 28 -15.24 2.85 1.38
C GLY A 28 -15.55 2.29 2.78
N GLU A 29 -16.21 1.14 2.87
CA GLU A 29 -16.50 0.43 4.12
C GLU A 29 -15.48 -0.65 4.49
N GLU A 30 -14.55 -1.03 3.61
CA GLU A 30 -13.55 -2.04 3.93
C GLU A 30 -12.36 -1.45 4.71
N TRP A 31 -11.92 -2.16 5.75
CA TRP A 31 -10.79 -1.73 6.56
C TRP A 31 -9.47 -1.64 5.76
N LEU A 32 -9.35 -2.50 4.73
CA LEU A 32 -8.25 -2.56 3.76
C LEU A 32 -8.28 -1.42 2.72
N THR A 33 -9.39 -0.70 2.58
CA THR A 33 -9.50 0.45 1.68
C THR A 33 -8.67 1.60 2.21
N VAL A 34 -7.89 2.22 1.34
CA VAL A 34 -7.18 3.46 1.67
C VAL A 34 -8.09 4.67 1.42
N LEU A 35 -9.10 4.48 0.57
CA LEU A 35 -10.19 5.42 0.33
C LEU A 35 -11.11 5.52 1.56
N TYR A 36 -11.50 6.73 1.90
CA TYR A 36 -12.64 7.02 2.76
C TYR A 36 -13.51 8.07 2.08
N ILE A 37 -14.81 7.97 2.32
CA ILE A 37 -15.79 8.87 1.72
C ILE A 37 -16.15 9.91 2.79
N GLU A 38 -15.70 11.14 2.60
CA GLU A 38 -16.07 12.27 3.45
C GLU A 38 -17.33 12.94 2.87
N GLN A 39 -18.44 12.90 3.61
CA GLN A 39 -19.64 13.63 3.22
C GLN A 39 -19.42 15.11 3.50
N THR A 40 -19.31 15.92 2.43
CA THR A 40 -18.98 17.35 2.54
C THR A 40 -20.24 18.22 2.51
N SER A 41 -21.35 17.72 1.93
CA SER A 41 -22.69 18.33 1.96
C SER A 41 -23.78 17.27 1.73
N GLU A 42 -25.07 17.65 1.80
CA GLU A 42 -26.21 16.73 1.67
C GLU A 42 -26.17 15.90 0.37
N ASP A 43 -25.62 16.45 -0.72
CA ASP A 43 -25.52 15.79 -2.03
C ASP A 43 -24.08 15.57 -2.55
N THR A 44 -23.04 15.86 -1.76
CA THR A 44 -21.64 15.74 -2.22
C THR A 44 -20.81 14.79 -1.37
N PHE A 45 -20.42 13.69 -2.01
CA PHE A 45 -19.45 12.73 -1.50
C PHE A 45 -18.09 13.00 -2.12
N VAL A 46 -17.07 13.25 -1.29
CA VAL A 46 -15.69 13.39 -1.75
C VAL A 46 -14.92 12.13 -1.34
N ALA A 47 -14.43 11.40 -2.34
CA ALA A 47 -13.51 10.30 -2.13
C ALA A 47 -12.12 10.86 -1.82
N ARG A 48 -11.59 10.57 -0.62
CA ARG A 48 -10.26 10.98 -0.19
C ARG A 48 -9.43 9.75 0.19
N VAL A 49 -8.13 9.83 -0.02
CA VAL A 49 -7.18 8.78 0.38
C VAL A 49 -6.66 9.10 1.78
N SER A 50 -6.66 8.11 2.67
CA SER A 50 -6.20 8.24 4.06
C SER A 50 -4.68 8.14 4.13
N ASP A 51 -4.03 9.25 4.47
CA ASP A 51 -2.58 9.32 4.64
C ASP A 51 -2.05 8.31 5.68
N ILE A 52 -2.80 8.10 6.77
CA ILE A 52 -2.43 7.14 7.83
C ILE A 52 -2.43 5.72 7.27
N LYS A 53 -3.45 5.33 6.51
CA LYS A 53 -3.54 3.99 5.91
C LYS A 53 -2.46 3.78 4.85
N VAL A 54 -2.15 4.79 4.03
CA VAL A 54 -1.01 4.76 3.09
C VAL A 54 0.29 4.49 3.85
N LEU A 55 0.51 5.19 4.96
CA LEU A 55 1.72 5.09 5.76
C LEU A 55 1.88 3.70 6.41
N ILE A 56 0.78 3.11 6.90
CA ILE A 56 0.76 1.72 7.40
C ILE A 56 1.16 0.74 6.28
N GLY A 57 0.57 0.87 5.10
CA GLY A 57 0.89 0.02 3.94
C GLY A 57 2.35 0.16 3.48
N ALA A 58 2.91 1.37 3.55
CA ALA A 58 4.30 1.64 3.24
C ALA A 58 5.25 0.94 4.23
N ILE A 59 4.99 1.05 5.53
CA ILE A 59 5.77 0.37 6.57
C ILE A 59 5.70 -1.15 6.38
N ALA A 60 4.51 -1.71 6.15
CA ALA A 60 4.35 -3.15 5.91
C ALA A 60 5.16 -3.62 4.69
N SER A 61 5.14 -2.86 3.60
CA SER A 61 5.89 -3.17 2.38
C SER A 61 7.40 -3.13 2.59
N ILE A 62 7.89 -2.15 3.35
CA ILE A 62 9.31 -2.05 3.75
C ILE A 62 9.72 -3.27 4.60
N LEU A 63 8.88 -3.67 5.56
CA LEU A 63 9.14 -4.85 6.40
C LEU A 63 9.21 -6.14 5.57
N ILE A 64 8.32 -6.31 4.59
CA ILE A 64 8.35 -7.44 3.65
C ILE A 64 9.66 -7.42 2.85
N GLY A 65 10.02 -6.28 2.27
CA GLY A 65 11.26 -6.10 1.52
C GLY A 65 12.51 -6.41 2.37
N PHE A 66 12.53 -5.93 3.61
CA PHE A 66 13.62 -6.18 4.55
C PHE A 66 13.72 -7.66 4.93
N THR A 67 12.58 -8.32 5.17
CA THR A 67 12.53 -9.75 5.47
C THR A 67 13.04 -10.58 4.28
N LEU A 68 12.60 -10.25 3.06
CA LEU A 68 13.09 -10.89 1.83
C LEU A 68 14.59 -10.68 1.65
N TYR A 69 15.11 -9.50 1.98
CA TYR A 69 16.55 -9.23 1.97
C TYR A 69 17.32 -10.11 2.96
N LEU A 70 16.83 -10.24 4.20
CA LEU A 70 17.46 -11.12 5.21
C LEU A 70 17.47 -12.58 4.77
N ILE A 71 16.36 -13.09 4.23
CA ILE A 71 16.26 -14.46 3.71
C ILE A 71 17.22 -14.64 2.53
N SER A 72 17.26 -13.66 1.63
CA SER A 72 18.14 -13.67 0.47
C SER A 72 19.62 -13.62 0.83
N ARG A 73 20.00 -13.15 2.02
CA ARG A 73 21.40 -13.08 2.45
C ARG A 73 21.90 -14.40 3.06
N LYS A 74 20.99 -15.27 3.50
CA LYS A 74 21.30 -16.60 4.05
C LYS A 74 21.51 -17.69 2.97
N LYS A 75 21.22 -17.39 1.70
CA LYS A 75 21.47 -18.22 0.52
C LYS A 75 22.49 -17.55 -0.39
#